data_AF-A0A8E2B4I4-F1
#
_entry.id   AF-A0A8E2B4I4-F1
#
_cell.length_a   1.000
_cell.length_b   1.000
_cell.length_c   1.000
_cell.angle_alpha   90.00
_cell.angle_beta   90.00
_cell.angle_gamma   90.00
#
_symmetry.space_group_name_H-M   'P 1'
#
loop_
_entity.id
_entity.type
_entity.pdbx_description
1 polymer ?
#
loop_
_entity_poly.entity_id
_entity_poly.type
_entity_poly.pdbx_seq_one_letter_code
_entity_poly.pdbx_strand_id
1 'polypeptide(L)'
;MNVLQQMQRVSAIVGRRTYATTFVPPASLENVARRRDSGKPLPQSPNIYTGRPSYYDQLNALETALQHTQRALRNLQLLPLPQFARDAIPPPNPVWKNKRVLAEEIAESLTVTRYRRVINLLNQLDECRRIADVAGHHSLAESLARVLQDFEPANKEAVLARGKRKPVKIDEYGRSYTIGRRKESTARVWVIPVQDKTGETSTTSVQTPEAPLEDELSAGEVENEGSKAPESLLDPVPDVPPAPVEVTTTNILINNTPLVQYFAHQADRETVVRPFKIAGLLGAFNVFAIVRGGGTTGQSGAISLGIARALVAHVPKVETILRKAKLLRRDPRMVERKKTGLAKAREAYTWVKR
;
A
#
# COMPACT_ATOMS: atom_id res chain seq x y z
N MET A 1 -1.51 -40.23 -31.31
CA MET A 1 -1.01 -41.62 -31.38
C MET A 1 -1.59 -42.38 -30.19
N ASN A 2 -2.34 -43.43 -30.50
CA ASN A 2 -3.26 -44.19 -29.66
C ASN A 2 -2.70 -44.71 -28.34
N VAL A 3 -3.52 -44.63 -27.28
CA VAL A 3 -3.51 -45.61 -26.19
C VAL A 3 -4.95 -46.07 -26.00
N LEU A 4 -5.32 -47.17 -26.64
CA LEU A 4 -6.44 -48.03 -26.24
C LEU A 4 -6.24 -49.39 -26.92
N GLN A 5 -5.48 -50.26 -26.26
CA GLN A 5 -5.41 -51.68 -26.58
C GLN A 5 -5.34 -52.47 -25.28
N GLN A 6 -6.49 -52.79 -24.70
CA GLN A 6 -6.73 -54.04 -23.98
C GLN A 6 -8.15 -54.04 -23.42
N MET A 7 -9.03 -54.79 -24.06
CA MET A 7 -9.90 -55.75 -23.36
C MET A 7 -10.55 -56.64 -24.41
N GLN A 8 -9.96 -57.81 -24.59
CA GLN A 8 -10.55 -58.93 -25.30
C GLN A 8 -11.16 -59.90 -24.26
N ARG A 9 -12.28 -60.50 -24.67
CA ARG A 9 -12.92 -61.73 -24.17
C ARG A 9 -13.82 -61.60 -22.92
N VAL A 10 -15.12 -61.51 -23.19
CA VAL A 10 -16.06 -62.54 -22.72
C VAL A 10 -16.87 -63.03 -23.91
N SER A 11 -16.88 -64.35 -24.06
CA SER A 11 -17.46 -65.14 -25.14
C SER A 11 -18.98 -65.26 -25.06
N ALA A 12 -19.60 -65.07 -26.22
CA ALA A 12 -20.65 -65.90 -26.81
C ALA A 12 -21.61 -66.68 -25.89
N ILE A 13 -22.83 -66.15 -25.74
CA ILE A 13 -24.06 -66.93 -25.86
C ILE A 13 -25.04 -66.08 -26.67
N VAL A 14 -25.12 -66.30 -27.98
CA VAL A 14 -26.20 -65.78 -28.82
C VAL A 14 -26.92 -66.98 -29.39
N GLY A 15 -28.14 -67.20 -28.90
CA GLY A 15 -29.06 -68.18 -29.45
C GLY A 15 -29.25 -67.93 -30.94
N ARG A 16 -29.05 -68.98 -31.73
CA ARG A 16 -29.37 -68.98 -33.17
C ARG A 16 -30.87 -68.76 -33.34
N ARG A 17 -31.27 -67.53 -33.61
CA ARG A 17 -32.52 -67.25 -34.33
C ARG A 17 -32.16 -67.01 -35.79
N THR A 18 -32.52 -67.98 -36.62
CA THR A 18 -32.50 -67.84 -38.07
C THR A 18 -33.59 -66.86 -38.48
N TYR A 19 -33.22 -65.62 -38.74
CA TYR A 19 -34.04 -64.71 -39.53
C TYR A 19 -33.46 -64.72 -40.94
N ALA A 20 -34.33 -64.95 -41.93
CA ALA A 20 -33.99 -64.83 -43.34
C ALA A 20 -33.35 -63.46 -43.58
N THR A 21 -32.11 -63.46 -44.06
CA THR A 21 -31.47 -62.24 -44.53
C THR A 21 -32.12 -61.88 -45.86
N THR A 22 -33.11 -61.00 -45.85
CA THR A 22 -33.52 -60.31 -47.07
C THR A 22 -32.32 -59.51 -47.55
N PHE A 23 -31.85 -59.81 -48.76
CA PHE A 23 -30.83 -59.02 -49.43
C PHE A 23 -31.44 -57.64 -49.73
N VAL A 24 -31.03 -56.63 -48.95
CA VAL A 24 -31.47 -55.25 -49.08
C VAL A 24 -30.46 -54.52 -49.97
N PRO A 25 -30.84 -54.04 -51.17
CA PRO A 25 -29.91 -53.43 -52.11
C PRO A 25 -29.23 -52.18 -51.51
N PRO A 26 -27.94 -51.92 -51.79
CA PRO A 26 -27.16 -50.88 -51.09
C PRO A 26 -27.76 -49.47 -51.18
N ALA A 27 -28.51 -49.16 -52.26
CA ALA A 27 -29.22 -47.89 -52.43
C ALA A 27 -30.29 -47.61 -51.34
N SER A 28 -30.79 -48.66 -50.67
CA SER A 28 -31.78 -48.51 -49.60
C SER A 28 -31.19 -48.29 -48.22
N LEU A 29 -29.93 -48.66 -47.96
CA LEU A 29 -29.20 -48.28 -46.74
C LEU A 29 -28.83 -46.79 -46.74
N GLU A 30 -28.48 -46.26 -47.91
CA GLU A 30 -28.15 -44.84 -48.06
C GLU A 30 -29.36 -43.94 -47.78
N ASN A 31 -30.56 -44.37 -48.19
CA ASN A 31 -31.82 -43.70 -47.92
C ASN A 31 -32.30 -43.85 -46.45
N VAL A 32 -31.89 -44.92 -45.76
CA VAL A 32 -32.19 -45.12 -44.32
C VAL A 32 -31.25 -44.28 -43.45
N ALA A 33 -29.98 -44.11 -43.85
CA ALA A 33 -29.05 -43.20 -43.16
C ALA A 33 -29.49 -41.73 -43.27
N ARG A 34 -29.99 -41.31 -44.44
CA ARG A 34 -30.47 -39.94 -44.69
C ARG A 34 -31.79 -39.57 -43.97
N ARG A 35 -32.46 -40.51 -43.29
CA ARG A 35 -33.74 -40.27 -42.58
C ARG A 35 -33.58 -39.98 -41.07
N ARG A 36 -32.36 -39.99 -40.51
CA ARG A 36 -32.14 -39.79 -39.06
C ARG A 36 -31.85 -38.35 -38.64
N ASP A 37 -31.73 -37.41 -39.58
CA ASP A 37 -31.39 -36.01 -39.28
C ASP A 37 -32.61 -35.09 -39.17
N SER A 38 -33.75 -35.60 -38.68
CA SER A 38 -34.93 -34.78 -38.36
C SER A 38 -34.99 -34.35 -36.88
N GLY A 39 -33.81 -34.20 -36.25
CA GLY A 39 -33.71 -33.64 -34.92
C GLY A 39 -33.95 -32.13 -34.97
N LYS A 40 -35.06 -31.66 -34.41
CA LYS A 40 -35.22 -30.23 -34.09
C LYS A 40 -33.96 -29.78 -33.33
N PRO A 41 -33.34 -28.63 -33.69
CA PRO A 41 -32.13 -28.19 -33.00
C PRO A 41 -32.45 -28.05 -31.51
N LEU A 42 -31.67 -28.74 -30.66
CA LEU A 42 -31.81 -28.57 -29.23
C LEU A 42 -31.36 -27.15 -28.84
N PRO A 43 -31.98 -26.57 -27.81
CA PRO A 43 -31.51 -25.31 -27.25
C PRO A 43 -30.05 -25.45 -26.79
N GLN A 44 -29.24 -24.43 -27.06
CA GLN A 44 -27.82 -24.40 -26.66
C GLN A 44 -27.63 -24.40 -25.14
N SER A 45 -28.58 -23.83 -24.40
CA SER A 45 -28.54 -23.79 -22.93
C SER A 45 -29.89 -24.09 -22.29
N PRO A 46 -29.91 -24.61 -21.05
CA PRO A 46 -31.15 -24.92 -20.34
C PRO A 46 -31.91 -23.64 -19.93
N ASN A 47 -31.22 -22.50 -19.83
CA ASN A 47 -31.78 -21.24 -19.33
C ASN A 47 -32.36 -20.33 -20.44
N ILE A 48 -32.55 -20.82 -21.66
CA ILE A 48 -33.05 -20.01 -22.78
C ILE A 48 -34.36 -19.28 -22.47
N TYR A 49 -35.28 -19.91 -21.73
CA TYR A 49 -36.59 -19.32 -21.41
C TYR A 49 -36.56 -18.27 -20.30
N THR A 50 -35.41 -17.99 -19.69
CA THR A 50 -35.27 -17.00 -18.58
C THR A 50 -35.15 -15.55 -19.07
N GLY A 51 -35.03 -15.35 -20.38
CA GLY A 51 -34.80 -14.04 -21.01
C GLY A 51 -33.36 -13.51 -20.88
N ARG A 52 -32.50 -14.20 -20.12
CA ARG A 52 -31.08 -13.87 -19.91
C ARG A 52 -30.22 -15.13 -19.73
N PRO A 53 -30.08 -15.95 -20.78
CA PRO A 53 -29.49 -17.28 -20.67
C PRO A 53 -28.04 -17.23 -20.17
N SER A 54 -27.18 -16.38 -20.75
CA SER A 54 -25.74 -16.34 -20.45
C SER A 54 -25.44 -16.01 -18.98
N TYR A 55 -26.19 -15.07 -18.39
CA TYR A 55 -26.07 -14.74 -16.96
C TYR A 55 -26.43 -15.93 -16.06
N TYR A 56 -27.55 -16.61 -16.32
CA TYR A 56 -27.99 -17.73 -15.48
C TYR A 56 -27.15 -18.99 -15.70
N ASP A 57 -26.61 -19.19 -16.91
CA ASP A 57 -25.66 -20.27 -17.18
C ASP A 57 -24.38 -20.09 -16.35
N GLN A 58 -23.82 -18.87 -16.32
CA GLN A 58 -22.68 -18.54 -15.45
C GLN A 58 -23.03 -18.65 -13.96
N LEU A 59 -24.20 -18.17 -13.55
CA LEU A 59 -24.66 -18.27 -12.17
C LEU A 59 -24.77 -19.73 -11.72
N ASN A 60 -25.39 -20.59 -12.54
CA ASN A 60 -25.53 -22.00 -12.26
C ASN A 60 -24.18 -22.72 -12.27
N ALA A 61 -23.26 -22.34 -13.15
CA ALA A 61 -21.88 -22.86 -13.13
C ALA A 61 -21.17 -22.53 -11.80
N LEU A 62 -21.34 -21.31 -11.28
CA LEU A 62 -20.77 -20.91 -9.98
C LEU A 62 -21.46 -21.63 -8.81
N GLU A 63 -22.79 -21.74 -8.82
CA GLU A 63 -23.55 -22.45 -7.78
C GLU A 63 -23.21 -23.95 -7.73
N THR A 64 -23.10 -24.60 -8.89
CA THR A 64 -22.71 -26.01 -8.98
C THR A 64 -21.27 -26.23 -8.54
N ALA A 65 -20.34 -25.36 -8.93
CA ALA A 65 -18.95 -25.40 -8.47
C ALA A 65 -18.88 -25.25 -6.93
N LEU A 66 -19.66 -24.33 -6.36
CA LEU A 66 -19.74 -24.11 -4.93
C LEU A 66 -20.30 -25.34 -4.22
N GLN A 67 -21.39 -25.92 -4.70
CA GLN A 67 -21.97 -27.11 -4.11
C GLN A 67 -20.99 -28.29 -4.16
N HIS A 68 -20.33 -28.51 -5.29
CA HIS A 68 -19.33 -29.57 -5.46
C HIS A 68 -18.17 -29.39 -4.48
N THR A 69 -17.63 -28.17 -4.37
CA THR A 69 -16.48 -27.88 -3.51
C THR A 69 -16.83 -27.93 -2.03
N GLN A 70 -17.99 -27.41 -1.62
CA GLN A 70 -18.46 -27.58 -0.25
C GLN A 70 -18.69 -29.05 0.11
N ARG A 71 -19.24 -29.86 -0.81
CA ARG A 71 -19.37 -31.31 -0.60
C ARG A 71 -18.00 -31.96 -0.44
N ALA A 72 -17.05 -31.66 -1.32
CA ALA A 72 -15.69 -32.18 -1.23
C ALA A 72 -15.01 -31.79 0.10
N LEU A 73 -15.09 -30.52 0.51
CA LEU A 73 -14.54 -30.04 1.78
C LEU A 73 -15.23 -30.65 3.01
N ARG A 74 -16.55 -30.89 2.97
CA ARG A 74 -17.27 -31.61 4.02
C ARG A 74 -16.84 -33.07 4.10
N ASN A 75 -16.64 -33.74 2.96
CA ASN A 75 -16.13 -35.11 2.92
C ASN A 75 -14.71 -35.21 3.49
N LEU A 76 -13.91 -34.15 3.34
CA LEU A 76 -12.58 -33.99 3.94
C LEU A 76 -12.62 -33.47 5.39
N GLN A 77 -13.82 -33.29 5.97
CA GLN A 77 -14.05 -32.82 7.35
C GLN A 77 -13.48 -31.43 7.66
N LEU A 78 -13.25 -30.60 6.64
CA LEU A 78 -12.75 -29.23 6.79
C LEU A 78 -13.86 -28.22 7.10
N LEU A 79 -15.12 -28.55 6.81
CA LEU A 79 -16.29 -27.70 7.09
C LEU A 79 -17.23 -28.39 8.08
N PRO A 80 -17.75 -27.68 9.11
CA PRO A 80 -17.56 -26.26 9.40
C PRO A 80 -16.25 -25.94 10.15
N LEU A 81 -15.56 -24.86 9.74
CA LEU A 81 -14.33 -24.44 10.45
C LEU A 81 -14.65 -23.79 11.80
N PRO A 82 -13.93 -24.17 12.88
CA PRO A 82 -13.95 -23.46 14.15
C PRO A 82 -13.32 -22.05 14.03
N GLN A 83 -13.68 -21.13 14.93
CA GLN A 83 -13.27 -19.72 14.84
C GLN A 83 -11.75 -19.53 14.80
N PHE A 84 -10.99 -20.25 15.65
CA PHE A 84 -9.53 -20.17 15.67
C PHE A 84 -8.91 -20.50 14.29
N ALA A 85 -9.50 -21.46 13.57
CA ALA A 85 -9.00 -21.89 12.27
C ALA A 85 -9.31 -20.85 11.19
N ARG A 86 -10.42 -20.11 11.32
CA ARG A 86 -10.76 -19.01 10.40
C ARG A 86 -9.79 -17.83 10.55
N ASP A 87 -9.39 -17.52 11.78
CA ASP A 87 -8.45 -16.42 12.07
C ASP A 87 -7.03 -16.73 11.58
N ALA A 88 -6.68 -18.02 11.47
CA ALA A 88 -5.40 -18.46 10.92
C ALA A 88 -5.32 -18.37 9.38
N ILE A 89 -6.46 -18.27 8.68
CA ILE A 89 -6.46 -18.20 7.21
C ILE A 89 -5.92 -16.83 6.76
N PRO A 90 -5.06 -16.77 5.73
CA PRO A 90 -4.61 -15.51 5.15
C PRO A 90 -5.80 -14.60 4.77
N PRO A 91 -5.70 -13.28 5.00
CA PRO A 91 -6.79 -12.36 4.74
C PRO A 91 -7.18 -12.38 3.25
N PRO A 92 -8.49 -12.33 2.93
CA PRO A 92 -8.98 -12.33 1.55
C PRO A 92 -8.51 -11.07 0.82
N ASN A 93 -7.91 -11.25 -0.37
CA ASN A 93 -7.63 -10.16 -1.31
C ASN A 93 -8.37 -10.32 -2.66
N PRO A 94 -9.68 -10.65 -2.69
CA PRO A 94 -10.39 -10.84 -3.93
C PRO A 94 -10.59 -9.50 -4.64
N VAL A 95 -10.18 -9.46 -5.91
CA VAL A 95 -10.46 -8.34 -6.81
C VAL A 95 -11.19 -8.93 -8.01
N TRP A 96 -12.49 -8.69 -8.08
CA TRP A 96 -13.34 -9.19 -9.16
C TRP A 96 -13.50 -8.14 -10.26
N LYS A 97 -13.83 -8.60 -11.48
CA LYS A 97 -14.21 -7.71 -12.59
C LYS A 97 -15.33 -6.77 -12.18
N ASN A 98 -15.24 -5.51 -12.63
CA ASN A 98 -16.29 -4.53 -12.38
C ASN A 98 -17.59 -4.91 -13.11
N LYS A 99 -18.73 -4.47 -12.55
CA LYS A 99 -20.07 -4.65 -13.14
C LYS A 99 -20.15 -4.34 -14.64
N ARG A 100 -19.49 -3.27 -15.09
CA ARG A 100 -19.48 -2.84 -16.50
C ARG A 100 -18.76 -3.85 -17.40
N VAL A 101 -17.55 -4.23 -17.02
CA VAL A 101 -16.74 -5.22 -17.75
C VAL A 101 -17.46 -6.56 -17.83
N LEU A 102 -18.03 -7.00 -16.70
CA LEU A 102 -18.78 -8.26 -16.66
C LEU A 102 -20.08 -8.20 -17.49
N ALA A 103 -20.74 -7.04 -17.56
CA ALA A 103 -21.89 -6.83 -18.44
C ALA A 103 -21.52 -6.84 -19.93
N GLU A 104 -20.37 -6.27 -20.28
CA GLU A 104 -19.82 -6.28 -21.64
C GLU A 104 -19.46 -7.70 -22.09
N GLU A 105 -18.84 -8.51 -21.22
CA GLU A 105 -18.48 -9.91 -21.51
C GLU A 105 -19.71 -10.82 -21.71
N ILE A 106 -20.77 -10.60 -20.94
CA ILE A 106 -22.03 -11.35 -21.04
C ILE A 106 -22.89 -10.81 -22.20
N ALA A 107 -22.50 -9.68 -22.81
CA ALA A 107 -23.28 -8.92 -23.79
C ALA A 107 -24.69 -8.53 -23.29
N GLU A 108 -24.86 -8.35 -21.98
CA GLU A 108 -26.15 -8.07 -21.35
C GLU A 108 -26.06 -6.96 -20.30
N SER A 109 -27.15 -6.20 -20.14
CA SER A 109 -27.25 -5.20 -19.07
C SER A 109 -27.52 -5.85 -17.70
N LEU A 110 -26.53 -5.74 -16.81
CA LEU A 110 -26.64 -6.29 -15.45
C LEU A 110 -27.25 -5.28 -14.46
N THR A 111 -28.12 -5.76 -13.57
CA THR A 111 -28.61 -4.97 -12.41
C THR A 111 -27.61 -5.06 -11.28
N VAL A 112 -27.57 -4.07 -10.37
CA VAL A 112 -26.65 -4.09 -9.22
C VAL A 112 -26.91 -5.30 -8.30
N THR A 113 -28.17 -5.69 -8.11
CA THR A 113 -28.56 -6.86 -7.31
C THR A 113 -27.98 -8.17 -7.84
N ARG A 114 -28.10 -8.39 -9.15
CA ARG A 114 -27.55 -9.56 -9.85
C ARG A 114 -26.03 -9.62 -9.76
N TYR A 115 -25.36 -8.49 -9.99
CA TYR A 115 -23.91 -8.38 -9.81
C TYR A 115 -23.46 -8.71 -8.38
N ARG A 116 -24.17 -8.21 -7.36
CA ARG A 116 -23.88 -8.56 -5.96
C ARG A 116 -24.07 -10.06 -5.68
N ARG A 117 -25.07 -10.70 -6.29
CA ARG A 117 -25.27 -12.15 -6.17
C ARG A 117 -24.08 -12.93 -6.72
N VAL A 118 -23.57 -12.54 -7.90
CA VAL A 118 -22.36 -13.14 -8.49
C VAL A 118 -21.13 -12.94 -7.59
N ILE A 119 -20.90 -11.71 -7.11
CA ILE A 119 -19.77 -11.45 -6.18
C ILE A 119 -19.86 -12.29 -4.92
N ASN A 120 -21.05 -12.44 -4.33
CA ASN A 120 -21.21 -13.23 -3.12
C ASN A 120 -20.83 -14.70 -3.34
N LEU A 121 -21.21 -15.28 -4.48
CA LEU A 121 -20.81 -16.63 -4.86
C LEU A 121 -19.29 -16.73 -5.11
N LEU A 122 -18.71 -15.76 -5.81
CA LEU A 122 -17.26 -15.71 -6.02
C LEU A 122 -16.48 -15.59 -4.70
N ASN A 123 -16.96 -14.78 -3.76
CA ASN A 123 -16.35 -14.66 -2.42
C ASN A 123 -16.44 -15.98 -1.64
N GLN A 124 -17.57 -16.69 -1.73
CA GLN A 124 -17.74 -18.00 -1.10
C GLN A 124 -16.81 -19.07 -1.71
N LEU A 125 -16.63 -19.04 -3.03
CA LEU A 125 -15.68 -19.91 -3.73
C LEU A 125 -14.23 -19.60 -3.38
N ASP A 126 -13.86 -18.31 -3.30
CA ASP A 126 -12.53 -17.88 -2.86
C ASP A 126 -12.22 -18.30 -1.42
N GLU A 127 -13.21 -18.21 -0.52
CA GLU A 127 -13.08 -18.74 0.84
C GLU A 127 -12.81 -20.25 0.84
N CYS A 128 -13.59 -21.03 0.06
CA CYS A 128 -13.38 -22.47 -0.06
C CYS A 128 -12.00 -22.81 -0.66
N ARG A 129 -11.53 -22.02 -1.63
CA ARG A 129 -10.19 -22.16 -2.21
C ARG A 129 -9.11 -21.93 -1.15
N ARG A 130 -9.18 -20.83 -0.40
CA ARG A 130 -8.19 -20.50 0.64
C ARG A 130 -8.15 -21.56 1.74
N ILE A 131 -9.31 -22.10 2.12
CA ILE A 131 -9.40 -23.24 3.06
C ILE A 131 -8.67 -24.46 2.49
N ALA A 132 -8.90 -24.79 1.22
CA ALA A 132 -8.28 -25.93 0.56
C ALA A 132 -6.75 -25.78 0.43
N ASP A 133 -6.27 -24.57 0.11
CA ASP A 133 -4.85 -24.21 0.04
C ASP A 133 -4.16 -24.41 1.40
N VAL A 134 -4.75 -23.87 2.48
CA VAL A 134 -4.20 -24.01 3.85
C VAL A 134 -4.22 -25.47 4.32
N ALA A 135 -5.23 -26.25 3.93
CA ALA A 135 -5.33 -27.66 4.26
C ALA A 135 -4.40 -28.56 3.42
N GLY A 136 -3.71 -28.02 2.40
CA GLY A 136 -2.79 -28.78 1.53
C GLY A 136 -3.46 -29.53 0.38
N HIS A 137 -4.74 -29.28 0.09
CA HIS A 137 -5.44 -29.86 -1.05
C HIS A 137 -5.28 -29.02 -2.32
N HIS A 138 -4.09 -29.08 -2.89
CA HIS A 138 -3.67 -28.25 -4.03
C HIS A 138 -4.48 -28.53 -5.31
N SER A 139 -4.86 -29.78 -5.58
CA SER A 139 -5.63 -30.13 -6.78
C SER A 139 -7.02 -29.47 -6.82
N LEU A 140 -7.70 -29.44 -5.68
CA LEU A 140 -9.00 -28.78 -5.53
C LEU A 140 -8.84 -27.27 -5.64
N ALA A 141 -7.79 -26.72 -5.00
CA ALA A 141 -7.52 -25.30 -5.05
C ALA A 141 -7.14 -24.81 -6.46
N GLU A 142 -6.38 -25.58 -7.22
CA GLU A 142 -6.07 -25.30 -8.64
C GLU A 142 -7.32 -25.33 -9.51
N SER A 143 -8.19 -26.33 -9.32
CA SER A 143 -9.47 -26.40 -10.04
C SER A 143 -10.33 -25.17 -9.76
N LEU A 144 -10.39 -24.73 -8.49
CA LEU A 144 -11.09 -23.52 -8.10
C LEU A 144 -10.43 -22.26 -8.67
N ALA A 145 -9.11 -22.20 -8.66
CA ALA A 145 -8.35 -21.09 -9.21
C ALA A 145 -8.63 -20.91 -10.71
N ARG A 146 -8.76 -22.01 -11.47
CA ARG A 146 -9.14 -21.97 -12.90
C ARG A 146 -10.52 -21.36 -13.11
N VAL A 147 -11.53 -21.78 -12.33
CA VAL A 147 -12.90 -21.22 -12.42
C VAL A 147 -12.92 -19.74 -12.03
N LEU A 148 -12.17 -19.36 -10.99
CA LEU A 148 -12.12 -17.98 -10.51
C LEU A 148 -11.35 -17.06 -11.47
N GLN A 149 -10.31 -17.57 -12.15
CA GLN A 149 -9.48 -16.82 -13.09
C GLN A 149 -10.31 -16.12 -14.18
N ASP A 150 -11.38 -16.76 -14.65
CA ASP A 150 -12.29 -16.19 -15.65
C ASP A 150 -12.99 -14.90 -15.16
N PHE A 151 -13.15 -14.73 -13.85
CA PHE A 151 -13.81 -13.58 -13.22
C PHE A 151 -12.82 -12.57 -12.59
N GLU A 152 -11.52 -12.86 -12.66
CA GLU A 152 -10.48 -11.93 -12.25
C GLU A 152 -10.19 -10.91 -13.37
N PRO A 153 -9.91 -9.64 -13.03
CA PRO A 153 -9.49 -8.66 -14.03
C PRO A 153 -8.04 -8.92 -14.44
N ALA A 154 -7.74 -8.79 -15.74
CA ALA A 154 -6.36 -8.87 -16.24
C ALA A 154 -5.39 -7.92 -15.53
N ASN A 155 -5.89 -6.78 -15.05
CA ASN A 155 -5.12 -5.75 -14.34
C ASN A 155 -5.14 -5.90 -12.80
N LYS A 156 -5.32 -7.12 -12.26
CA LYS A 156 -5.44 -7.38 -10.81
C LYS A 156 -4.30 -6.75 -10.01
N GLU A 157 -3.06 -6.92 -10.44
CA GLU A 157 -1.88 -6.36 -9.77
C GLU A 157 -1.88 -4.83 -9.74
N ALA A 158 -2.25 -4.20 -10.86
CA ALA A 158 -2.36 -2.75 -10.95
C ALA A 158 -3.47 -2.19 -10.04
N VAL A 159 -4.59 -2.92 -9.89
CA VAL A 159 -5.67 -2.55 -8.97
C VAL A 159 -5.22 -2.68 -7.51
N LEU A 160 -4.50 -3.74 -7.15
CA LEU A 160 -3.93 -3.92 -5.81
C LEU A 160 -2.82 -2.92 -5.48
N ALA A 161 -2.07 -2.48 -6.49
CA ALA A 161 -1.08 -1.42 -6.35
C ALA A 161 -1.72 -0.03 -6.22
N ARG A 162 -2.96 0.14 -6.69
CA ARG A 162 -3.67 1.42 -6.68
C ARG A 162 -3.87 1.91 -5.24
N GLY A 163 -3.14 2.97 -4.88
CA GLY A 163 -3.23 3.60 -3.56
C GLY A 163 -2.09 3.24 -2.60
N LYS A 164 -1.27 2.22 -2.90
CA LYS A 164 0.01 2.02 -2.20
C LYS A 164 0.96 3.13 -2.63
N ARG A 165 1.40 3.96 -1.69
CA ARG A 165 2.40 5.01 -1.96
C ARG A 165 3.77 4.37 -2.08
N LYS A 166 4.58 4.80 -3.05
CA LYS A 166 5.98 4.40 -3.14
C LYS A 166 6.69 4.82 -1.85
N PRO A 167 7.39 3.90 -1.15
CA PRO A 167 8.12 4.26 0.06
C PRO A 167 9.24 5.24 -0.28
N VAL A 168 9.52 6.15 0.66
CA VAL A 168 10.66 7.07 0.54
C VAL A 168 11.93 6.25 0.71
N LYS A 169 12.87 6.41 -0.22
CA LYS A 169 14.18 5.75 -0.15
C LYS A 169 15.11 6.56 0.76
N ILE A 170 16.00 5.85 1.46
CA ILE A 170 17.08 6.44 2.25
C ILE A 170 18.33 6.42 1.38
N ASP A 171 19.06 7.53 1.38
CA ASP A 171 20.29 7.70 0.60
C ASP A 171 21.48 6.99 1.28
N GLU A 172 22.63 6.91 0.60
CA GLU A 172 23.88 6.30 1.11
C GLU A 172 24.33 6.87 2.46
N TYR A 173 24.10 8.17 2.67
CA TYR A 173 24.46 8.88 3.91
C TYR A 173 23.40 8.75 5.02
N GLY A 174 22.44 7.83 4.91
CA GLY A 174 21.37 7.65 5.90
C GLY A 174 20.36 8.80 5.95
N ARG A 175 20.27 9.62 4.89
CA ARG A 175 19.37 10.78 4.82
C ARG A 175 18.10 10.39 4.07
N SER A 176 16.95 10.90 4.51
CA SER A 176 15.70 10.76 3.77
C SER A 176 15.39 12.08 3.04
N TYR A 177 15.19 12.02 1.72
CA TYR A 177 14.74 13.16 0.93
C TYR A 177 13.22 13.21 0.80
N THR A 178 12.60 14.31 1.21
CA THR A 178 11.15 14.51 1.08
C THR A 178 10.78 15.91 0.61
N ILE A 179 9.53 16.03 0.15
CA ILE A 179 8.96 17.28 -0.32
C ILE A 179 7.67 17.56 0.43
N GLY A 180 7.51 18.80 0.89
CA GLY A 180 6.28 19.34 1.44
C GLY A 180 5.78 20.54 0.63
N ARG A 181 4.47 20.71 0.54
CA ARG A 181 3.84 21.85 -0.15
C ARG A 181 2.63 22.35 0.64
N ARG A 182 2.50 23.66 0.77
CA ARG A 182 1.32 24.31 1.36
C ARG A 182 1.10 25.66 0.69
N LYS A 183 -0.12 25.90 0.20
CA LYS A 183 -0.44 27.06 -0.66
C LYS A 183 0.59 27.13 -1.80
N GLU A 184 1.36 28.21 -1.87
CA GLU A 184 2.42 28.47 -2.86
C GLU A 184 3.81 28.02 -2.38
N SER A 185 3.98 27.76 -1.08
CA SER A 185 5.26 27.38 -0.50
C SER A 185 5.61 25.94 -0.81
N THR A 186 6.85 25.73 -1.22
CA THR A 186 7.45 24.41 -1.47
C THR A 186 8.69 24.24 -0.62
N ALA A 187 8.79 23.11 0.09
CA ALA A 187 9.90 22.77 0.95
C ALA A 187 10.52 21.45 0.50
N ARG A 188 11.84 21.46 0.29
CA ARG A 188 12.67 20.27 0.14
C ARG A 188 13.34 20.01 1.48
N VAL A 189 13.18 18.81 2.03
CA VAL A 189 13.62 18.49 3.38
C VAL A 189 14.50 17.25 3.35
N TRP A 190 15.65 17.35 3.98
CA TRP A 190 16.57 16.25 4.26
C TRP A 190 16.58 16.03 5.76
N VAL A 191 16.37 14.78 6.18
CA VAL A 191 16.38 14.40 7.60
C VAL A 191 17.36 13.27 7.81
N ILE A 192 18.20 13.41 8.82
CA ILE A 192 19.27 12.48 9.18
C ILE A 192 19.13 12.17 10.67
N PRO A 193 19.25 10.90 11.10
CA PRO A 193 19.33 10.60 12.54
C PRO A 193 20.58 11.24 13.16
N VAL A 194 20.49 11.68 14.41
CA VAL A 194 21.66 12.10 15.19
C VAL A 194 22.50 10.86 15.49
N GLN A 195 23.82 10.96 15.36
CA GLN A 195 24.74 9.88 15.75
C GLN A 195 25.10 10.06 17.22
N ASP A 196 24.78 9.07 18.05
CA ASP A 196 25.26 9.03 19.44
C ASP A 196 26.76 8.69 19.42
N LYS A 197 27.59 9.52 20.07
CA LYS A 197 29.02 9.22 20.28
C LYS A 197 29.13 7.99 21.19
N THR A 198 29.07 6.80 20.60
CA THR A 198 29.30 5.54 21.31
C THR A 198 30.74 5.14 21.03
N GLY A 199 31.69 5.55 21.87
CA GLY A 199 33.11 5.31 21.60
C GLY A 199 34.18 5.70 22.62
N GLU A 200 33.88 6.28 23.80
CA GLU A 200 34.90 6.50 24.84
C GLU A 200 34.36 6.15 26.23
N THR A 201 34.33 4.85 26.53
CA THR A 201 34.36 4.35 27.92
C THR A 201 35.76 3.80 28.15
N SER A 202 36.70 4.63 28.58
CA SER A 202 37.97 4.17 29.13
C SER A 202 37.73 3.72 30.57
N THR A 203 37.74 2.40 30.73
CA THR A 203 37.95 1.69 31.99
C THR A 203 39.24 2.22 32.63
N THR A 204 39.15 3.20 33.54
CA THR A 204 40.24 3.49 34.47
C THR A 204 40.00 2.64 35.71
N SER A 205 40.69 1.51 35.73
CA SER A 205 40.83 0.62 36.87
C SER A 205 41.46 1.35 38.05
N VAL A 206 40.89 1.07 39.22
CA VAL A 206 41.45 1.27 40.56
C VAL A 206 42.96 1.02 40.61
N GLN A 207 43.73 2.02 41.02
CA GLN A 207 44.95 1.85 41.81
C GLN A 207 45.06 3.00 42.81
N THR A 208 44.85 2.66 44.09
CA THR A 208 45.36 3.38 45.26
C THR A 208 46.90 3.28 45.23
N PRO A 209 47.63 4.38 45.50
CA PRO A 209 48.37 4.42 46.77
C PRO A 209 48.42 5.81 47.44
N GLU A 210 48.29 5.77 48.77
CA GLU A 210 49.08 6.44 49.81
C GLU A 210 49.50 7.93 49.65
N ALA A 211 49.07 8.72 50.65
CA ALA A 211 49.61 10.03 50.99
C ALA A 211 51.07 9.93 51.50
N PRO A 212 51.84 11.05 51.56
CA PRO A 212 51.70 11.95 52.70
C PRO A 212 51.81 13.47 52.42
N LEU A 213 51.13 14.20 53.30
CA LEU A 213 51.29 15.60 53.77
C LEU A 213 52.63 16.29 53.45
N GLU A 214 52.57 17.55 53.01
CA GLU A 214 53.21 18.73 53.66
C GLU A 214 52.41 20.01 53.35
N ASP A 215 52.21 20.81 54.40
CA ASP A 215 51.72 22.20 54.40
C ASP A 215 52.80 23.15 53.85
N GLU A 216 52.42 24.28 53.27
CA GLU A 216 53.06 25.59 53.49
C GLU A 216 52.15 26.69 52.92
N LEU A 217 51.82 27.64 53.79
CA LEU A 217 51.08 28.88 53.52
C LEU A 217 52.09 29.95 53.09
N SER A 218 51.83 30.74 52.05
CA SER A 218 52.38 32.10 52.02
C SER A 218 51.54 33.06 51.18
N ALA A 219 51.20 34.16 51.83
CA ALA A 219 50.40 35.27 51.35
C ALA A 219 51.16 36.21 50.39
N GLY A 220 50.36 36.92 49.59
CA GLY A 220 50.59 38.32 49.20
C GLY A 220 51.55 38.57 48.05
N GLU A 221 51.03 39.15 46.96
CA GLU A 221 51.34 40.55 46.61
C GLU A 221 50.42 41.05 45.48
N VAL A 222 50.11 42.34 45.60
CA VAL A 222 49.26 43.17 44.74
C VAL A 222 50.16 43.88 43.72
N GLU A 223 49.52 44.46 42.69
CA GLU A 223 50.04 45.42 41.70
C GLU A 223 50.53 44.71 40.41
N ASN A 224 50.08 45.04 39.20
CA ASN A 224 49.97 46.39 38.67
C ASN A 224 49.14 46.39 37.37
N GLU A 225 48.19 47.31 37.26
CA GLU A 225 47.53 47.65 36.00
C GLU A 225 48.49 48.48 35.13
N GLY A 226 49.04 47.84 34.10
CA GLY A 226 49.83 48.49 33.06
C GLY A 226 49.06 48.49 31.73
N SER A 227 48.55 49.67 31.39
CA SER A 227 47.87 50.00 30.14
C SER A 227 48.68 49.68 28.88
N LYS A 228 48.03 49.01 27.91
CA LYS A 228 48.39 49.16 26.48
C LYS A 228 47.16 48.93 25.61
N ALA A 229 46.62 50.02 25.06
CA ALA A 229 45.63 50.00 23.98
C ALA A 229 46.37 49.92 22.61
N PRO A 230 45.64 49.78 21.49
CA PRO A 230 45.52 48.57 20.69
C PRO A 230 46.38 48.62 19.43
N GLU A 231 47.05 47.53 19.06
CA GLU A 231 47.80 47.44 17.80
C GLU A 231 47.33 46.28 16.92
N SER A 232 47.15 46.64 15.65
CA SER A 232 47.04 45.83 14.43
C SER A 232 45.76 45.03 14.16
N LEU A 233 45.01 45.58 13.21
CA LEU A 233 44.05 44.94 12.31
C LEU A 233 44.71 43.81 11.51
N LEU A 234 43.94 42.73 11.31
CA LEU A 234 44.16 41.59 10.41
C LEU A 234 44.91 40.40 11.03
N ASP A 235 44.23 39.68 11.92
CA ASP A 235 44.50 38.25 12.08
C ASP A 235 44.11 37.53 10.77
N PRO A 236 44.99 36.74 10.15
CA PRO A 236 44.66 35.98 8.95
C PRO A 236 43.61 34.92 9.29
N VAL A 237 42.47 34.98 8.60
CA VAL A 237 41.45 33.92 8.65
C VAL A 237 42.14 32.60 8.26
N PRO A 238 42.13 31.55 9.10
CA PRO A 238 42.75 30.30 8.74
C PRO A 238 42.03 29.69 7.54
N ASP A 239 42.76 29.47 6.44
CA ASP A 239 42.33 28.82 5.19
C ASP A 239 42.00 27.31 5.34
N VAL A 240 41.78 26.86 6.58
CA VAL A 240 41.41 25.48 6.87
C VAL A 240 39.89 25.36 6.71
N PRO A 241 39.37 24.51 5.79
CA PRO A 241 37.93 24.27 5.74
C PRO A 241 37.49 23.78 7.12
N PRO A 242 36.47 24.40 7.74
CA PRO A 242 36.06 24.00 9.07
C PRO A 242 35.74 22.51 9.04
N ALA A 243 36.45 21.75 9.88
CA ALA A 243 36.19 20.32 10.05
C ALA A 243 34.68 20.13 10.28
N PRO A 244 34.05 19.07 9.73
CA PRO A 244 32.63 18.85 9.91
C PRO A 244 32.32 18.82 11.41
N VAL A 245 31.65 19.87 11.87
CA VAL A 245 31.30 20.05 13.28
C VAL A 245 30.48 18.85 13.70
N GLU A 246 30.98 18.09 14.67
CA GLU A 246 30.29 16.93 15.23
C GLU A 246 29.08 17.42 16.03
N VAL A 247 27.93 17.46 15.36
CA VAL A 247 26.71 17.98 15.96
C VAL A 247 26.08 16.92 16.86
N THR A 248 26.31 17.03 18.16
CA THR A 248 25.67 16.19 19.20
C THR A 248 24.24 16.65 19.54
N THR A 249 23.89 17.90 19.22
CA THR A 249 22.56 18.49 19.48
C THR A 249 21.66 18.52 18.25
N THR A 250 20.36 18.36 18.39
CA THR A 250 19.45 18.48 17.24
C THR A 250 19.45 19.87 16.65
N ASN A 251 19.88 19.96 15.40
CA ASN A 251 19.91 21.20 14.65
C ASN A 251 18.87 21.17 13.51
N ILE A 252 18.03 22.20 13.49
CA ILE A 252 17.06 22.45 12.42
C ILE A 252 17.51 23.70 11.68
N LEU A 253 17.98 23.50 10.45
CA LEU A 253 18.45 24.55 9.56
C LEU A 253 17.46 24.74 8.39
N ILE A 254 17.07 25.98 8.15
CA ILE A 254 16.16 26.38 7.09
C ILE A 254 16.86 27.43 6.24
N ASN A 255 17.10 27.13 4.95
CA ASN A 255 17.85 27.99 4.03
C ASN A 255 19.19 28.45 4.64
N ASN A 256 19.90 27.54 5.32
CA ASN A 256 21.16 27.78 6.03
C ASN A 256 21.06 28.68 7.28
N THR A 257 19.85 29.03 7.71
CA THR A 257 19.59 29.83 8.91
C THR A 257 18.97 28.93 10.00
N PRO A 258 19.32 29.07 11.29
CA PRO A 258 18.70 28.29 12.35
C PRO A 258 17.21 28.65 12.54
N LEU A 259 16.42 27.67 12.99
CA LEU A 259 14.96 27.76 13.13
C LEU A 259 14.46 29.03 13.84
N VAL A 260 15.13 29.41 14.92
CA VAL A 260 14.75 30.56 15.76
C VAL A 260 14.94 31.88 15.02
N GLN A 261 16.02 32.01 14.25
CA GLN A 261 16.32 33.22 13.48
C GLN A 261 15.43 33.33 12.24
N TYR A 262 15.14 32.19 11.57
CA TYR A 262 14.32 32.19 10.35
C TYR A 262 12.85 32.53 10.61
N PHE A 263 12.23 31.91 11.63
CA PHE A 263 10.85 32.21 12.01
C PHE A 263 10.80 33.10 13.23
N ALA A 264 10.35 34.35 13.07
CA ALA A 264 10.15 35.26 14.21
C ALA A 264 9.01 34.80 15.14
N HIS A 265 7.92 34.27 14.56
CA HIS A 265 6.73 33.89 15.32
C HIS A 265 6.87 32.50 15.93
N GLN A 266 6.57 32.39 17.24
CA GLN A 266 6.63 31.11 17.95
C GLN A 266 5.68 30.05 17.38
N ALA A 267 4.48 30.43 16.94
CA ALA A 267 3.51 29.51 16.35
C ALA A 267 4.05 28.82 15.07
N ASP A 268 4.87 29.51 14.28
CA ASP A 268 5.51 28.93 13.09
C ASP A 268 6.60 27.93 13.48
N ARG A 269 7.39 28.23 14.53
CA ARG A 269 8.38 27.31 15.09
C ARG A 269 7.72 26.04 15.63
N GLU A 270 6.64 26.19 16.39
CA GLU A 270 5.87 25.07 16.92
C GLU A 270 5.28 24.19 15.81
N THR A 271 4.82 24.79 14.71
CA THR A 271 4.31 24.04 13.55
C THR A 271 5.38 23.14 12.92
N VAL A 272 6.62 23.62 12.83
CA VAL A 272 7.76 22.84 12.32
C VAL A 272 8.14 21.70 13.27
N VAL A 273 8.13 21.94 14.58
CA VAL A 273 8.52 20.95 15.61
C VAL A 273 7.40 19.95 15.93
N ARG A 274 6.13 20.29 15.69
CA ARG A 274 4.94 19.46 15.93
C ARG A 274 5.07 17.99 15.50
N PRO A 275 5.56 17.63 14.30
CA PRO A 275 5.75 16.23 13.91
C PRO A 275 6.66 15.45 14.86
N PHE A 276 7.75 16.06 15.34
CA PHE A 276 8.65 15.43 16.31
C PHE A 276 7.98 15.27 17.68
N LYS A 277 7.26 16.30 18.14
CA LYS A 277 6.54 16.28 19.42
C LYS A 277 5.48 15.17 19.47
N ILE A 278 4.71 15.00 18.39
CA ILE A 278 3.67 13.96 18.31
C ILE A 278 4.26 12.56 18.17
N ALA A 279 5.40 12.43 17.47
CA ALA A 279 6.08 11.16 17.32
C ALA A 279 6.87 10.73 18.57
N GLY A 280 7.11 11.65 19.52
CA GLY A 280 8.00 11.40 20.67
C GLY A 280 9.48 11.31 20.27
N LEU A 281 9.86 11.93 19.15
CA LEU A 281 11.21 11.85 18.55
C LEU A 281 11.92 13.22 18.56
N LEU A 282 11.67 14.02 19.59
CA LEU A 282 12.43 15.25 19.83
C LEU A 282 13.85 14.86 20.22
N GLY A 283 14.87 15.51 19.66
CA GLY A 283 16.26 15.15 19.95
C GLY A 283 16.87 14.08 19.04
N ALA A 284 16.07 13.36 18.24
CA ALA A 284 16.56 12.20 17.50
C ALA A 284 17.09 12.50 16.08
N PHE A 285 16.74 13.64 15.49
CA PHE A 285 17.03 13.92 14.08
C PHE A 285 17.55 15.34 13.85
N ASN A 286 18.49 15.45 12.93
CA ASN A 286 18.92 16.70 12.31
C ASN A 286 18.11 16.96 11.03
N VAL A 287 17.72 18.22 10.83
CA VAL A 287 16.89 18.62 9.69
C VAL A 287 17.56 19.74 8.92
N PHE A 288 17.67 19.53 7.61
CA PHE A 288 18.03 20.56 6.66
C PHE A 288 16.88 20.78 5.69
N ALA A 289 16.38 22.01 5.60
CA ALA A 289 15.26 22.35 4.73
C ALA A 289 15.62 23.52 3.81
N ILE A 290 15.29 23.37 2.52
CA ILE A 290 15.31 24.47 1.56
C ILE A 290 13.88 24.80 1.19
N VAL A 291 13.48 26.06 1.40
CA VAL A 291 12.10 26.52 1.18
C VAL A 291 12.07 27.70 0.24
N ARG A 292 11.09 27.66 -0.69
CA ARG A 292 10.85 28.73 -1.67
C ARG A 292 9.35 29.00 -1.81
N GLY A 293 9.01 30.28 -2.02
CA GLY A 293 7.65 30.75 -2.30
C GLY A 293 6.74 30.90 -1.07
N GLY A 294 5.60 31.57 -1.27
CA GLY A 294 4.60 31.88 -0.24
C GLY A 294 5.14 32.69 0.94
N GLY A 295 4.37 32.75 2.05
CA GLY A 295 4.73 33.44 3.28
C GLY A 295 5.13 32.51 4.43
N THR A 296 5.51 33.06 5.59
CA THR A 296 6.09 32.33 6.74
C THR A 296 5.22 31.14 7.19
N THR A 297 3.91 31.35 7.35
CA THR A 297 2.95 30.31 7.78
C THR A 297 2.72 29.21 6.73
N GLY A 298 2.89 29.55 5.45
CA GLY A 298 2.88 28.60 4.35
C GLY A 298 4.14 27.73 4.37
N GLN A 299 5.29 28.37 4.58
CA GLN A 299 6.60 27.73 4.65
C GLN A 299 6.73 26.79 5.85
N SER A 300 6.35 27.23 7.06
CA SER A 300 6.36 26.40 8.28
C SER A 300 5.51 25.13 8.12
N GLY A 301 4.31 25.27 7.55
CA GLY A 301 3.44 24.12 7.26
C GLY A 301 3.96 23.22 6.14
N ALA A 302 4.64 23.76 5.13
CA ALA A 302 5.27 22.97 4.08
C ALA A 302 6.44 22.14 4.65
N ILE A 303 7.30 22.74 5.48
CA ILE A 303 8.40 22.04 6.17
C ILE A 303 7.83 20.92 7.05
N SER A 304 6.81 21.22 7.86
CA SER A 304 6.16 20.26 8.77
C SER A 304 5.69 18.99 8.06
N LEU A 305 5.07 19.12 6.88
CA LEU A 305 4.67 17.99 6.05
C LEU A 305 5.87 17.20 5.50
N GLY A 306 6.96 17.88 5.13
CA GLY A 306 8.20 17.23 4.67
C GLY A 306 8.83 16.40 5.79
N ILE A 307 8.97 16.99 6.98
CA ILE A 307 9.49 16.31 8.17
C ILE A 307 8.62 15.10 8.53
N ALA A 308 7.29 15.25 8.57
CA ALA A 308 6.39 14.14 8.89
C ALA A 308 6.56 12.95 7.93
N ARG A 309 6.78 13.22 6.62
CA ARG A 309 7.04 12.17 5.62
C ARG A 309 8.41 11.52 5.81
N ALA A 310 9.42 12.31 6.20
CA ALA A 310 10.76 11.83 6.46
C ALA A 310 10.79 10.91 7.69
N LEU A 311 10.07 11.28 8.76
CA LEU A 311 9.92 10.44 9.96
C LEU A 311 9.30 9.08 9.65
N VAL A 312 8.30 9.03 8.76
CA VAL A 312 7.69 7.76 8.32
C VAL A 312 8.68 6.89 7.54
N ALA A 313 9.63 7.50 6.83
CA ALA A 313 10.67 6.77 6.10
C ALA A 313 11.65 6.08 7.05
N HIS A 314 12.05 6.76 8.13
CA HIS A 314 12.97 6.23 9.13
C HIS A 314 12.29 5.26 10.10
N VAL A 315 11.11 5.62 10.61
CA VAL A 315 10.36 4.83 11.60
C VAL A 315 8.93 4.59 11.09
N PRO A 316 8.66 3.49 10.36
CA PRO A 316 7.34 3.25 9.79
C PRO A 316 6.23 3.09 10.85
N LYS A 317 6.58 2.71 12.08
CA LYS A 317 5.65 2.57 13.21
C LYS A 317 4.91 3.88 13.54
N VAL A 318 5.54 5.03 13.35
CA VAL A 318 4.93 6.34 13.69
C VAL A 318 3.88 6.80 12.68
N GLU A 319 3.74 6.14 11.53
CA GLU A 319 2.82 6.55 10.47
C GLU A 319 1.38 6.64 10.96
N THR A 320 0.94 5.66 11.74
CA THR A 320 -0.44 5.59 12.25
C THR A 320 -0.76 6.78 13.16
N ILE A 321 0.18 7.16 14.03
CA ILE A 321 0.08 8.29 14.95
C ILE A 321 0.05 9.61 14.15
N LEU A 322 1.00 9.81 13.23
CA LEU A 322 1.08 11.02 12.41
C LEU A 322 -0.12 11.19 11.46
N ARG A 323 -0.69 10.08 10.98
CA ARG A 323 -1.91 10.07 10.17
C ARG A 323 -3.13 10.49 10.99
N LYS A 324 -3.28 9.96 12.21
CA LYS A 324 -4.33 10.39 13.16
C LYS A 324 -4.22 11.89 13.48
N ALA A 325 -2.98 12.38 13.66
CA ALA A 325 -2.69 13.80 13.86
C ALA A 325 -2.84 14.70 12.62
N LYS A 326 -3.23 14.14 11.46
CA LYS A 326 -3.41 14.84 10.17
C LYS A 326 -2.15 15.52 9.60
N LEU A 327 -0.95 15.10 10.02
CA LEU A 327 0.32 15.68 9.57
C LEU A 327 0.81 15.13 8.22
N LEU A 328 0.38 13.93 7.83
CA LEU A 328 0.77 13.30 6.56
C LEU A 328 -0.12 13.69 5.36
N ARG A 329 -1.25 14.35 5.63
CA ARG A 329 -2.17 14.83 4.60
C ARG A 329 -1.72 16.22 4.16
N ARG A 330 -1.54 16.41 2.85
CA ARG A 330 -1.32 17.74 2.27
C ARG A 330 -2.56 18.60 2.51
N ASP A 331 -2.39 19.81 3.04
CA ASP A 331 -3.44 20.82 3.14
C ASP A 331 -3.88 21.26 1.72
N PRO A 332 -5.12 20.99 1.29
CA PRO A 332 -5.57 21.32 -0.06
C PRO A 332 -6.05 22.78 -0.18
N ARG A 333 -6.12 23.54 0.93
CA ARG A 333 -6.60 24.92 0.91
C ARG A 333 -5.71 25.80 0.03
N MET A 334 -6.35 26.51 -0.90
CA MET A 334 -5.70 27.39 -1.85
C MET A 334 -6.49 28.69 -1.97
N VAL A 335 -5.83 29.76 -2.40
CA VAL A 335 -6.48 31.06 -2.60
C VAL A 335 -7.41 30.93 -3.79
N GLU A 336 -8.69 31.18 -3.57
CA GLU A 336 -9.67 31.20 -4.66
C GLU A 336 -9.41 32.41 -5.57
N ARG A 337 -9.55 32.23 -6.88
CA ARG A 337 -9.47 33.33 -7.83
C ARG A 337 -10.60 34.35 -7.62
N LYS A 338 -10.38 35.60 -8.01
CA LYS A 338 -11.45 36.60 -8.15
C LYS A 338 -12.45 36.13 -9.22
N LYS A 339 -13.75 36.31 -8.95
CA LYS A 339 -14.84 36.05 -9.92
C LYS A 339 -15.31 37.38 -10.50
N THR A 340 -15.77 37.37 -11.74
CA THR A 340 -16.35 38.54 -12.40
C THR A 340 -17.60 39.01 -11.65
N GLY A 341 -17.79 40.32 -11.55
CA GLY A 341 -18.91 40.92 -10.80
C GLY A 341 -18.76 40.90 -9.27
N LEU A 342 -17.70 40.32 -8.71
CA LEU A 342 -17.39 40.36 -7.27
C LEU A 342 -16.16 41.22 -7.00
N ALA A 343 -16.10 41.83 -5.81
CA ALA A 343 -14.95 42.60 -5.34
C ALA A 343 -13.74 41.69 -5.06
N LYS A 344 -13.98 40.52 -4.43
CA LYS A 344 -12.98 39.47 -4.18
C LYS A 344 -13.48 38.10 -4.65
N ALA A 345 -12.95 37.00 -4.12
CA ALA A 345 -13.37 35.64 -4.49
C ALA A 345 -14.86 35.37 -4.19
N ARG A 346 -15.38 35.94 -3.08
CA ARG A 346 -16.76 35.76 -2.60
C ARG A 346 -17.46 37.06 -2.18
N GLU A 347 -16.68 38.11 -1.92
CA GLU A 347 -17.21 39.42 -1.50
C GLU A 347 -17.87 40.10 -2.69
N ALA A 348 -19.19 40.29 -2.61
CA ALA A 348 -19.96 41.04 -3.59
C ALA A 348 -19.90 42.54 -3.28
N TYR A 349 -20.10 43.37 -4.30
CA TYR A 349 -20.39 44.79 -4.08
C TYR A 349 -21.75 44.94 -3.38
N THR A 350 -21.95 46.06 -2.67
CA THR A 350 -23.19 46.35 -1.96
C THR A 350 -24.38 46.28 -2.91
N TRP A 351 -25.37 45.43 -2.57
CA TRP A 351 -26.61 45.30 -3.33
C TRP A 351 -27.64 46.32 -2.84
N VAL A 352 -28.18 47.12 -3.75
CA VAL A 352 -29.22 48.13 -3.45
C VAL A 352 -30.59 47.58 -3.84
N LYS A 353 -31.43 47.32 -2.83
CA LYS A 353 -32.85 47.00 -3.03
C LYS A 353 -33.62 48.31 -3.26
N ARG A 354 -34.40 48.38 -4.33
CA ARG A 354 -35.30 49.52 -4.61
C ARG A 354 -36.71 49.24 -4.10
#